data_AF-A0A7C6SL28-F1
#
_entry.id   AF-A0A7C6SL28-F1
#
_cell.length_a   1.000
_cell.length_b   1.000
_cell.length_c   1.000
_cell.angle_alpha   90.00
_cell.angle_beta   90.00
_cell.angle_gamma   90.00
#
_symmetry.space_group_name_H-M   'P 1'
#
loop_
_entity.id
_entity.type
_entity.pdbx_description
1 polymer ?
#
loop_
_entity_poly.entity_id
_entity_poly.type
_entity_poly.pdbx_seq_one_letter_code
_entity_poly.pdbx_strand_id
1 'polypeptide(L)' 'GKGINELLKLIEKVLNERKVLIEKLFTYNDAGKIQTIRKYGQLLLEEYQQDGIFVRAYIPKGIYDSFHE' A
#
# COMPACT_ATOMS: atom_id res chain seq x y z
N GLY A 1 12.80 16.32 26.51
CA GLY A 1 13.05 15.52 25.28
C GLY A 1 12.15 14.30 25.10
N LYS A 2 10.90 14.25 25.58
CA LYS A 2 10.02 13.07 25.39
C LYS A 2 9.47 12.92 23.96
N GLY A 3 9.22 14.02 23.24
CA GLY A 3 8.63 13.97 21.89
C GLY A 3 9.57 13.42 20.81
N ILE A 4 10.88 13.61 20.98
CA ILE A 4 11.89 13.13 20.01
C ILE A 4 11.97 11.60 20.01
N ASN A 5 11.88 10.95 21.17
CA ASN A 5 11.94 9.49 21.25
C ASN A 5 10.71 8.82 20.63
N GLU A 6 9.52 9.41 20.77
CA GLU A 6 8.31 8.86 20.14
C GLU A 6 8.32 9.07 18.61
N LEU A 7 8.87 10.20 18.15
CA LEU A 7 9.09 10.42 16.71
C LEU A 7 10.09 9.41 16.13
N LEU A 8 11.20 9.17 16.84
CA LEU A 8 12.20 8.17 16.43
C LEU A 8 11.58 6.77 16.34
N LYS A 9 10.79 6.34 17.33
CA LYS A 9 10.10 5.05 17.28
C LYS A 9 9.11 4.94 16.12
N LEU A 10 8.38 6.02 15.82
CA LEU A 10 7.49 6.06 14.66
C LEU A 10 8.26 5.91 13.35
N ILE A 11 9.39 6.60 13.23
CA ILE A 11 10.28 6.50 12.07
C ILE A 11 10.89 5.10 11.97
N GLU A 12 11.37 4.52 13.07
CA GLU A 12 11.87 3.13 13.11
C GLU A 12 10.79 2.14 12.69
N LYS A 13 9.55 2.32 13.13
CA LYS A 13 8.43 1.46 12.75
C LYS A 13 8.14 1.54 11.24
N VAL A 14 8.16 2.75 10.69
CA VAL A 14 7.99 2.99 9.24
C VAL A 14 9.16 2.43 8.43
N LEU A 15 10.39 2.58 8.92
CA LEU A 15 11.60 2.04 8.27
C LEU A 15 11.66 0.51 8.31
N ASN A 16 11.18 -0.11 9.39
CA ASN A 16 11.18 -1.56 9.58
C ASN A 16 10.00 -2.25 8.87
N GLU A 17 9.02 -1.47 8.40
CA GLU A 17 7.89 -1.99 7.65
C GLU A 17 8.35 -2.42 6.25
N ARG A 18 8.55 -3.75 6.08
CA ARG A 18 8.93 -4.31 4.79
C ARG A 18 7.82 -4.04 3.77
N LYS A 19 8.15 -3.29 2.72
CA LYS A 19 7.29 -3.07 1.56
C LYS A 19 7.41 -4.25 0.60
N VAL A 20 6.27 -4.69 0.08
CA VAL A 20 6.14 -5.75 -0.92
C VAL A 20 5.67 -5.10 -2.21
N LEU A 21 6.31 -5.46 -3.33
CA LEU A 21 5.83 -5.08 -4.66
C LEU A 21 4.62 -5.95 -4.99
N ILE A 22 3.52 -5.31 -5.38
CA ILE A 22 2.32 -5.98 -5.86
C ILE A 22 2.03 -5.58 -7.30
N GLU A 23 1.46 -6.52 -8.03
CA GLU A 23 0.92 -6.37 -9.37
C GLU A 23 -0.41 -7.10 -9.41
N LYS A 24 -1.51 -6.36 -9.45
CA LYS A 24 -2.85 -6.93 -9.36
C LYS A 24 -3.83 -6.14 -10.22
N LEU A 25 -4.72 -6.85 -10.91
CA LEU A 25 -5.87 -6.28 -11.57
C LEU A 25 -7.00 -6.16 -10.54
N PHE A 26 -7.45 -4.93 -10.28
CA PHE A 26 -8.62 -4.67 -9.45
C PHE A 26 -9.83 -4.47 -10.36
N THR A 27 -10.93 -5.17 -10.12
CA THR A 27 -12.17 -4.88 -10.83
C THR A 27 -12.64 -3.46 -10.51
N TYR A 28 -13.50 -2.87 -11.35
CA TYR A 28 -14.10 -1.57 -11.03
C TYR A 28 -14.88 -1.57 -9.71
N ASN A 29 -15.44 -2.71 -9.31
CA ASN A 29 -16.11 -2.88 -8.02
C ASN A 29 -15.13 -2.84 -6.84
N ASP A 30 -13.88 -3.26 -7.07
CA ASP A 30 -12.78 -3.21 -6.11
C ASP A 30 -11.95 -1.91 -6.17
N ALA A 31 -12.30 -0.94 -7.03
CA ALA A 31 -11.51 0.28 -7.21
C ALA A 31 -11.27 1.06 -5.90
N GLY A 32 -12.19 0.95 -4.93
CA GLY A 32 -12.02 1.54 -3.59
C GLY A 32 -10.79 1.01 -2.84
N LYS A 33 -10.34 -0.21 -3.11
CA LYS A 33 -9.12 -0.82 -2.53
C LYS A 33 -7.85 -0.07 -2.93
N ILE A 34 -7.84 0.55 -4.11
CA ILE A 34 -6.72 1.35 -4.61
C ILE A 34 -6.50 2.59 -3.73
N GLN A 35 -7.55 3.10 -3.07
CA GLN A 35 -7.42 4.21 -2.13
C GLN A 35 -6.52 3.87 -0.94
N THR A 36 -6.57 2.62 -0.46
CA THR A 36 -5.69 2.11 0.60
C THR A 36 -4.24 2.08 0.14
N ILE A 37 -3.98 1.68 -1.11
CA ILE A 37 -2.65 1.70 -1.72
C ILE A 37 -2.11 3.13 -1.79
N ARG A 38 -2.95 4.12 -2.12
CA ARG A 38 -2.56 5.54 -2.16
C ARG A 38 -2.30 6.13 -0.77
N LYS A 39 -2.99 5.63 0.27
CA LYS A 39 -2.85 6.12 1.66
C LYS A 39 -1.64 5.53 2.38
N TYR A 40 -1.39 4.23 2.21
CA TYR A 40 -0.42 3.49 3.01
C TYR A 40 0.74 2.91 2.19
N GLY A 41 0.60 2.83 0.88
CA GLY A 41 1.62 2.35 -0.03
C GLY A 41 2.22 3.44 -0.90
N GLN A 42 2.86 3.01 -1.97
CA GLN A 42 3.44 3.83 -3.01
C GLN A 42 2.99 3.26 -4.35
N LEU A 43 2.05 3.96 -4.99
CA LEU A 43 1.55 3.63 -6.32
C LEU A 43 2.65 3.90 -7.36
N LEU A 44 3.00 2.90 -8.16
CA LEU A 44 3.97 3.04 -9.26
C LEU A 44 3.26 3.20 -10.60
N LEU A 45 2.17 2.45 -10.80
CA LEU A 45 1.40 2.46 -12.03
C LEU A 45 -0.06 2.10 -11.75
N GLU A 46 -0.96 2.78 -12.46
CA GLU A 46 -2.40 2.57 -12.45
C GLU A 46 -2.90 2.70 -13.90
N GLU A 47 -3.25 1.59 -14.51
CA GLU A 47 -3.73 1.52 -15.89
C GLU A 47 -5.17 1.04 -15.95
N TYR A 48 -6.03 1.83 -16.60
CA TYR A 48 -7.44 1.49 -16.80
C TYR A 48 -7.57 0.62 -18.03
N GLN A 49 -8.05 -0.61 -17.85
CA GLN A 49 -8.24 -1.63 -18.88
C GLN A 49 -9.72 -2.02 -18.95
N GLN A 50 -10.11 -2.79 -19.96
CA GLN A 50 -11.52 -3.20 -20.14
C GLN A 50 -12.04 -4.02 -18.96
N ASP A 51 -11.20 -4.89 -18.40
CA ASP A 51 -11.56 -5.79 -17.29
C ASP A 51 -11.37 -5.19 -15.89
N GLY A 52 -10.82 -3.97 -15.78
CA GLY A 52 -10.58 -3.31 -14.51
C GLY A 52 -9.39 -2.35 -14.52
N ILE A 53 -8.75 -2.18 -13.36
CA ILE A 53 -7.65 -1.26 -13.14
C ILE A 53 -6.42 -2.07 -12.73
N PHE A 54 -5.43 -2.14 -13.61
CA PHE A 54 -4.17 -2.78 -13.33
C PHE A 54 -3.32 -1.86 -12.47
N VAL A 55 -2.87 -2.36 -11.32
CA VAL A 55 -2.11 -1.58 -10.35
C VAL A 55 -0.81 -2.29 -10.04
N ARG A 56 0.29 -1.52 -10.15
CA ARG A 56 1.60 -1.88 -9.62
C ARG A 56 1.96 -0.91 -8.51
N ALA A 57 2.27 -1.42 -7.32
CA ALA A 57 2.54 -0.59 -6.16
C ALA A 57 3.42 -1.29 -5.12
N TYR A 58 4.17 -0.51 -4.34
CA TYR A 58 4.76 -1.01 -3.09
C TYR A 58 3.78 -0.80 -1.95
N ILE A 59 3.38 -1.86 -1.28
CA ILE A 59 2.53 -1.77 -0.10
C ILE A 59 3.20 -2.44 1.10
N PRO A 60 2.95 -1.96 2.33
CA PRO A 60 3.48 -2.63 3.51
C PRO A 60 2.84 -4.01 3.69
N LYS A 61 3.61 -4.97 4.21
CA LYS A 61 3.18 -6.37 4.35
C LYS A 61 1.85 -6.54 5.09
N GLY A 62 1.54 -5.69 6.07
CA GLY A 62 0.26 -5.73 6.79
C GLY A 62 -0.96 -5.39 5.91
N ILE A 63 -0.80 -4.56 4.89
CA ILE A 63 -1.86 -4.24 3.92
C ILE A 63 -1.97 -5.34 2.86
N TYR A 64 -0.86 -5.98 2.49
CA TYR A 64 -0.85 -7.11 1.55
C TYR A 64 -1.73 -8.27 2.04
N ASP A 65 -1.65 -8.58 3.34
CA ASP A 65 -2.44 -9.64 3.97
C ASP A 65 -3.95 -9.41 3.80
N SER A 66 -4.41 -8.15 3.95
CA SER A 66 -5.81 -7.76 3.75
C SER A 66 -6.32 -7.84 2.31
N PHE A 67 -5.43 -8.06 1.32
CA PHE A 67 -5.83 -8.28 -0.08
C PHE A 67 -5.90 -9.77 -0.47
N HIS A 68 -5.56 -10.67 0.46
CA HIS A 68 -5.42 -12.11 0.24
C HIS A 68 -6.42 -12.98 1.02
N GLU A 69 -7.48 -12.38 1.58
CA GLU A 69 -8.62 -13.09 2.19
C GLU A 69 -9.66 -13.53 1.15
#